data_AF-A0A0B0EG54-F1
#
_entry.id   AF-A0A0B0EG54-F1
#
_cell.length_a   1.000
_cell.length_b   1.000
_cell.length_c   1.000
_cell.angle_alpha   90.00
_cell.angle_beta   90.00
_cell.angle_gamma   90.00
#
_symmetry.space_group_name_H-M   'P 1'
#
loop_
_entity.id
_entity.type
_entity.pdbx_description
1 polymer ?
#
loop_
_entity_poly.entity_id
_entity_poly.type
_entity_poly.pdbx_seq_one_letter_code
_entity_poly.pdbx_strand_id
1 'polypeptide(L)'
;MNTSITYQYRDASNYKELDTVIISGQLSINDIEEYLYEKEFFIPSETGLKDLQPENLNQDDHIWHEILEISHTHEKPTVNITAEEIISHFKKASLEEWNILEASRRIGLFI
;
A
#
# COMPACT_ATOMS: atom_id res chain seq x y z
N MET A 1 14.81 15.92 0.81
CA MET A 1 14.03 15.53 -0.39
C MET A 1 13.00 14.53 0.09
N ASN A 2 11.79 14.59 -0.44
CA ASN A 2 10.65 13.76 -0.05
C ASN A 2 10.35 12.76 -1.18
N THR A 3 9.41 11.85 -0.95
CA THR A 3 9.02 10.85 -1.95
C THR A 3 7.52 10.87 -2.16
N SER A 4 7.11 10.94 -3.43
CA SER A 4 5.76 10.73 -3.89
C SER A 4 5.57 9.25 -4.20
N ILE A 5 4.50 8.67 -3.67
CA ILE A 5 4.11 7.28 -3.89
C ILE A 5 2.70 7.29 -4.47
N THR A 6 2.55 6.78 -5.68
CA THR A 6 1.25 6.53 -6.30
C THR A 6 0.98 5.04 -6.24
N TYR A 7 -0.18 4.67 -5.71
CA TYR A 7 -0.61 3.28 -5.58
C TYR A 7 -2.09 3.16 -5.91
N GLN A 8 -2.52 1.95 -6.24
CA GLN A 8 -3.90 1.69 -6.63
C GLN A 8 -4.48 0.47 -5.95
N TYR A 9 -5.80 0.52 -5.76
CA TYR A 9 -6.65 -0.64 -5.67
C TYR A 9 -7.21 -0.98 -7.06
N ARG A 10 -7.32 -2.27 -7.37
CA ARG A 10 -7.95 -2.77 -8.59
C ARG A 10 -8.67 -4.07 -8.30
N ASP A 11 -9.96 -4.16 -8.60
CA ASP A 11 -10.74 -5.39 -8.40
C ASP A 11 -10.68 -6.35 -9.61
N ALA A 12 -11.33 -7.51 -9.53
CA ALA A 12 -11.39 -8.47 -10.63
C ALA A 12 -12.25 -8.02 -11.83
N SER A 13 -13.10 -6.99 -11.64
CA SER A 13 -13.93 -6.35 -12.66
C SER A 13 -13.30 -5.09 -13.27
N ASN A 14 -12.02 -4.81 -12.94
CA ASN A 14 -11.25 -3.66 -13.40
C ASN A 14 -11.80 -2.28 -12.95
N TYR A 15 -12.57 -2.25 -11.86
CA TYR A 15 -12.71 -1.04 -11.04
C TYR A 15 -11.34 -0.65 -10.49
N LYS A 16 -11.06 0.65 -10.41
CA LYS A 16 -9.79 1.18 -9.90
C LYS A 16 -10.03 2.41 -9.04
N GLU A 17 -9.29 2.48 -7.95
CA GLU A 17 -9.12 3.68 -7.13
C GLU A 17 -7.62 3.90 -6.95
N LEU A 18 -7.15 5.15 -7.10
CA LEU A 18 -5.74 5.49 -6.93
C LEU A 18 -5.57 6.62 -5.93
N ASP A 19 -4.44 6.61 -5.23
CA ASP A 19 -4.03 7.71 -4.36
C ASP A 19 -2.54 8.01 -4.55
N THR A 20 -2.19 9.27 -4.29
CA THR A 20 -0.81 9.76 -4.34
C THR A 20 -0.49 10.46 -3.03
N VAL A 21 0.49 9.91 -2.31
CA VAL A 21 0.92 10.43 -1.01
C VAL A 21 2.37 10.90 -1.07
N ILE A 22 2.70 11.92 -0.28
CA ILE A 22 4.06 12.43 -0.14
C ILE A 22 4.53 12.12 1.27
N ILE A 23 5.60 11.34 1.38
CA ILE A 23 6.23 10.94 2.63
C ILE A 23 7.52 11.72 2.86
N SER A 24 7.93 11.84 4.13
CA SER A 24 9.20 12.47 4.46
C SER A 24 10.39 11.54 4.16
N GLY A 25 11.41 12.06 3.49
CA GLY A 25 12.62 11.29 3.16
C GLY A 25 12.56 10.60 1.79
N GLN A 26 13.60 9.82 1.51
CA GLN A 26 13.82 9.20 0.21
C GLN A 26 13.52 7.71 0.27
N LEU A 27 12.63 7.26 -0.60
CA LEU A 27 12.29 5.86 -0.82
C LEU A 27 12.45 5.56 -2.31
N SER A 28 12.99 4.40 -2.63
CA SER A 28 12.99 3.82 -3.97
C SER A 28 12.24 2.48 -3.96
N ILE A 29 11.79 2.02 -5.12
CA ILE A 29 11.12 0.71 -5.23
C ILE A 29 12.02 -0.43 -4.75
N ASN A 30 13.33 -0.36 -5.01
CA ASN A 30 14.31 -1.37 -4.60
C ASN A 30 14.40 -1.55 -3.09
N ASP A 31 14.01 -0.54 -2.30
CA ASP A 31 14.04 -0.61 -0.84
C ASP A 31 12.90 -1.48 -0.28
N ILE A 32 11.86 -1.76 -1.09
CA ILE A 32 10.65 -2.46 -0.65
C ILE A 32 10.21 -3.61 -1.56
N GLU A 33 10.75 -3.71 -2.78
CA GLU A 33 10.34 -4.70 -3.80
C GLU A 33 10.40 -6.14 -3.27
N GLU A 34 11.45 -6.49 -2.51
CA GLU A 34 11.60 -7.83 -1.92
C GLU A 34 10.56 -8.16 -0.85
N TYR A 35 9.90 -7.15 -0.27
CA TYR A 35 8.91 -7.29 0.80
C TYR A 35 7.47 -7.34 0.28
N LEU A 36 7.24 -7.03 -1.00
CA LEU A 36 5.92 -7.11 -1.63
C LEU A 36 5.43 -8.57 -1.68
N TYR A 37 4.14 -8.77 -1.43
CA TYR A 37 3.47 -10.05 -1.65
C TYR A 37 3.52 -10.40 -3.15
N GLU A 38 4.07 -11.58 -3.47
CA GLU A 38 4.33 -12.00 -4.84
C GLU A 38 5.14 -10.99 -5.68
N LYS A 39 5.93 -10.11 -5.03
CA LYS A 39 6.69 -9.01 -5.66
C LYS A 39 5.84 -7.93 -6.34
N GLU A 40 4.53 -7.93 -6.11
CA GLU A 40 3.61 -7.02 -6.82
C GLU A 40 2.64 -6.33 -5.85
N PHE A 41 2.17 -7.05 -4.84
CA PHE A 41 1.05 -6.62 -4.02
C PHE A 41 1.44 -6.23 -2.59
N PHE A 42 0.60 -5.42 -1.97
CA PHE A 42 0.73 -5.08 -0.55
C PHE A 42 -0.62 -4.70 0.06
N ILE A 43 -0.64 -4.57 1.39
CA ILE A 43 -1.79 -4.09 2.17
C ILE A 43 -1.42 -2.71 2.76
N PRO A 44 -1.96 -1.59 2.22
CA PRO A 44 -1.54 -0.23 2.59
C PRO A 44 -1.61 0.08 4.08
N SER A 45 -2.65 -0.35 4.76
CA SER A 45 -2.81 -0.13 6.20
C SER A 45 -1.77 -0.85 7.07
N GLU A 46 -1.08 -1.87 6.56
CA GLU A 46 0.08 -2.47 7.25
C GLU A 46 1.37 -1.69 7.02
N THR A 47 1.40 -0.77 6.05
CA THR A 47 2.54 0.08 5.73
C THR A 47 2.41 1.51 6.27
N GLY A 48 1.25 1.84 6.84
CA GLY A 48 0.90 3.18 7.32
C GLY A 48 0.23 4.06 6.26
N LEU A 49 -0.18 3.47 5.13
CA LEU A 49 -0.95 4.10 4.07
C LEU A 49 -2.44 3.75 4.20
N LYS A 50 -3.28 4.46 3.43
CA LYS A 50 -4.74 4.25 3.46
C LYS A 50 -5.14 3.15 2.47
N ASP A 51 -6.00 2.23 2.90
CA ASP A 51 -6.69 1.27 2.05
C ASP A 51 -7.70 2.00 1.12
N LEU A 52 -7.73 1.63 -0.17
CA LEU A 52 -8.48 2.33 -1.23
C LEU A 52 -9.70 1.55 -1.73
N GLN A 53 -10.05 0.44 -1.09
CA GLN A 53 -11.28 -0.28 -1.41
C GLN A 53 -12.53 0.62 -1.25
N PRO A 54 -13.56 0.42 -2.09
CA PRO A 54 -14.83 1.14 -1.93
C PRO A 54 -15.55 0.71 -0.66
N GLU A 55 -16.45 1.56 -0.15
CA GLU A 55 -17.28 1.23 1.01
C GLU A 55 -18.26 0.07 0.73
N ASN A 56 -18.76 -0.02 -0.51
CA ASN A 56 -19.71 -1.04 -0.93
C ASN A 56 -19.00 -2.11 -1.74
N LEU A 57 -18.70 -3.22 -1.07
CA LEU A 57 -17.92 -4.31 -1.64
C LEU A 57 -18.80 -5.39 -2.26
N ASN A 58 -18.21 -6.12 -3.19
CA ASN A 58 -18.80 -7.22 -3.92
C ASN A 58 -17.78 -8.38 -4.01
N GLN A 59 -18.16 -9.46 -4.70
CA GLN A 59 -17.36 -10.69 -4.78
C GLN A 59 -16.04 -10.55 -5.54
N ASP A 60 -15.91 -9.50 -6.36
CA ASP A 60 -14.72 -9.23 -7.16
C ASP A 60 -13.67 -8.44 -6.37
N ASP A 61 -14.05 -7.91 -5.19
CA ASP A 61 -13.19 -7.10 -4.36
C ASP A 61 -12.20 -7.93 -3.51
N HIS A 62 -11.02 -7.36 -3.26
CA HIS A 62 -9.97 -8.01 -2.46
C HIS A 62 -9.12 -7.00 -1.66
N ILE A 63 -8.21 -7.51 -0.84
CA ILE A 63 -7.36 -6.70 0.05
C ILE A 63 -6.15 -6.05 -0.63
N TRP A 64 -5.72 -6.59 -1.76
CA TRP A 64 -4.44 -6.25 -2.39
C TRP A 64 -4.45 -4.92 -3.12
N HIS A 65 -3.31 -4.23 -3.04
CA HIS A 65 -3.00 -3.00 -3.77
C HIS A 65 -1.67 -3.15 -4.52
N GLU A 66 -1.48 -2.33 -5.53
CA GLU A 66 -0.30 -2.29 -6.39
C GLU A 66 0.37 -0.92 -6.29
N ILE A 67 1.71 -0.88 -6.24
CA ILE A 67 2.46 0.37 -6.38
C ILE A 67 2.57 0.70 -7.87
N LEU A 68 2.14 1.90 -8.26
CA LEU A 68 2.22 2.36 -9.65
C LEU A 68 3.48 3.16 -9.91
N GLU A 69 3.85 4.05 -8.98
CA GLU A 69 4.98 4.95 -9.18
C GLU A 69 5.59 5.36 -7.83
N ILE A 70 6.92 5.43 -7.81
CA ILE A 70 7.69 6.05 -6.73
C ILE A 70 8.62 7.09 -7.37
N SER A 71 8.51 8.34 -6.95
CA SER A 71 9.34 9.43 -7.47
C SER A 71 9.76 10.42 -6.36
N HIS A 72 10.93 11.03 -6.51
CA HIS A 72 11.38 12.04 -5.55
C HIS A 72 10.78 13.41 -5.83
N THR A 73 10.42 14.13 -4.77
CA THR A 73 9.81 15.46 -4.85
C THR A 73 10.34 16.40 -3.76
N HIS A 74 10.20 17.71 -3.98
CA HIS A 74 10.48 18.76 -2.99
C HIS A 74 9.21 19.26 -2.28
N GLU A 75 8.05 18.76 -2.66
CA GLU A 75 6.77 19.06 -2.03
C GLU A 75 6.73 18.58 -0.58
N LYS A 76 5.89 19.22 0.24
CA LYS A 76 5.77 18.89 1.66
C LYS A 76 5.06 17.54 1.84
N PRO A 77 5.39 16.75 2.87
CA PRO A 77 4.69 15.51 3.16
C PRO A 77 3.18 15.74 3.34
N THR A 78 2.36 14.90 2.72
CA THR A 78 0.89 14.88 2.88
C THR A 78 0.44 13.94 3.98
N VAL A 79 1.31 13.00 4.35
CA VAL A 79 1.11 12.03 5.42
C VAL A 79 2.25 12.11 6.44
N ASN A 80 1.95 11.80 7.70
CA ASN A 80 2.94 11.83 8.78
C ASN A 80 3.62 10.47 8.94
N ILE A 81 4.37 10.07 7.91
CA ILE A 81 5.22 8.87 7.92
C ILE A 81 6.50 9.15 7.13
N THR A 82 7.61 8.56 7.58
CA THR A 82 8.92 8.67 6.94
C THR A 82 9.20 7.48 6.03
N ALA A 83 10.17 7.62 5.13
CA ALA A 83 10.66 6.53 4.28
C ALA A 83 11.19 5.35 5.11
N GLU A 84 11.93 5.64 6.20
CA GLU A 84 12.46 4.61 7.10
C GLU A 84 11.35 3.82 7.80
N GLU A 85 10.30 4.50 8.28
CA GLU A 85 9.14 3.86 8.88
C GLU A 85 8.39 3.00 7.86
N ILE A 86 8.16 3.52 6.65
CA ILE A 86 7.52 2.74 5.58
C ILE A 86 8.31 1.47 5.28
N ILE A 87 9.64 1.55 5.09
CA ILE A 87 10.48 0.37 4.80
C ILE A 87 10.39 -0.63 5.95
N SER A 88 10.44 -0.14 7.20
CA SER A 88 10.31 -1.00 8.37
C SER A 88 8.96 -1.69 8.43
N HIS A 89 7.88 -1.02 8.04
CA HIS A 89 6.55 -1.60 8.01
C HIS A 89 6.41 -2.65 6.89
N PHE A 90 6.88 -2.38 5.67
CA PHE A 90 6.90 -3.36 4.58
C PHE A 90 7.66 -4.63 5.00
N LYS A 91 8.86 -4.45 5.57
CA LYS A 91 9.67 -5.57 6.07
C LYS A 91 8.93 -6.37 7.14
N LYS A 92 8.30 -5.69 8.10
CA LYS A 92 7.53 -6.35 9.15
C LYS A 92 6.36 -7.14 8.57
N ALA A 93 5.54 -6.51 7.74
CA ALA A 93 4.38 -7.14 7.12
C ALA A 93 4.79 -8.37 6.30
N SER A 94 5.86 -8.26 5.51
CA SER A 94 6.43 -9.39 4.76
C SER A 94 6.89 -10.54 5.65
N LEU A 95 7.62 -10.26 6.74
CA LEU A 95 8.07 -11.26 7.70
C LEU A 95 6.91 -11.94 8.47
N GLU A 96 5.80 -11.23 8.64
CA GLU A 96 4.57 -11.72 9.26
C GLU A 96 3.57 -12.28 8.22
N GLU A 97 4.03 -12.48 6.97
CA GLU A 97 3.28 -13.04 5.83
C GLU A 97 2.05 -12.23 5.38
N TRP A 98 2.00 -10.92 5.66
CA TRP A 98 0.88 -10.01 5.45
C TRP A 98 -0.40 -10.48 6.19
N ASN A 99 -1.04 -9.60 6.94
CA ASN A 99 -2.20 -9.98 7.75
C ASN A 99 -3.49 -10.05 6.91
N ILE A 100 -3.56 -11.06 6.05
CA ILE A 100 -4.67 -11.35 5.14
C ILE A 100 -5.97 -11.49 5.91
N LEU A 101 -5.94 -12.15 7.08
CA LEU A 101 -7.12 -12.37 7.92
C LEU A 101 -7.72 -11.04 8.39
N GLU A 102 -6.94 -10.20 9.06
CA GLU A 102 -7.45 -8.93 9.57
C GLU A 102 -7.82 -7.97 8.43
N ALA A 103 -7.03 -7.96 7.34
CA ALA A 103 -7.36 -7.15 6.17
C ALA A 103 -8.71 -7.53 5.57
N SER A 104 -8.97 -8.83 5.39
CA SER A 104 -10.24 -9.33 4.85
C SER A 104 -11.40 -9.03 5.80
N ARG A 105 -11.19 -9.16 7.12
CA ARG A 105 -12.20 -8.82 8.13
C ARG A 105 -12.61 -7.35 8.10
N ARG A 106 -11.66 -6.42 7.91
CA ARG A 106 -11.95 -4.97 7.82
C ARG A 106 -12.89 -4.64 6.67
N ILE A 107 -12.77 -5.38 5.57
CA ILE A 107 -13.56 -5.19 4.36
C ILE A 107 -14.72 -6.21 4.27
N GLY A 108 -15.02 -6.93 5.35
CA GLY A 108 -16.16 -7.86 5.37
C GLY A 108 -16.06 -9.07 4.42
N LEU A 109 -14.86 -9.35 3.91
CA LEU A 109 -14.58 -10.61 3.22
C LEU A 109 -14.37 -11.69 4.28
N PHE A 110 -15.34 -12.59 4.41
CA PHE A 110 -15.21 -13.75 5.28
C PHE A 110 -14.37 -14.81 4.56
N ILE A 111 -13.13 -15.01 5.02
CA ILE A 111 -12.25 -16.13 4.65
C ILE A 111 -12.43 -17.30 5.61
#